data_AF-A0A2W4LNV8-F1
#
_entry.id   AF-A0A2W4LNV8-F1
#
_cell.length_a   1.000
_cell.length_b   1.000
_cell.length_c   1.000
_cell.angle_alpha   90.00
_cell.angle_beta   90.00
_cell.angle_gamma   90.00
#
_symmetry.space_group_name_H-M   'P 1'
#
loop_
_entity.id
_entity.type
_entity.pdbx_description
1 polymer ?
#
loop_
_entity_poly.entity_id
_entity_poly.type
_entity_poly.pdbx_seq_one_letter_code
_entity_poly.pdbx_strand_id
1 'polypeptide(L)' 'MYAGVPCYKLARLHRAIKHELPYTSNGLIETWRIIIAILRRQKQEPSYQFVPELPARAGAS' A
#
# COMPACT_ATOMS: atom_id res chain seq x y z
N MET A 1 -6.85 4.92 -12.55
CA MET A 1 -8.18 5.54 -12.35
C MET A 1 -9.20 4.40 -12.27
N TYR A 2 -10.03 4.34 -11.22
CA TYR A 2 -11.08 3.31 -11.13
C TYR A 2 -12.25 3.75 -12.02
N ALA A 3 -12.50 3.00 -13.11
CA ALA A 3 -13.56 3.34 -14.06
C ALA A 3 -14.91 3.39 -13.32
N GLY A 4 -15.62 4.52 -13.43
CA GLY A 4 -16.92 4.72 -12.75
C GLY A 4 -16.87 5.45 -11.40
N VAL A 5 -15.69 5.77 -10.85
CA VAL A 5 -15.59 6.57 -9.62
C VAL A 5 -14.98 7.94 -9.93
N PRO A 6 -15.77 9.04 -9.86
CA PRO A 6 -15.24 10.39 -9.98
C PRO A 6 -14.15 10.69 -8.95
N CYS A 7 -13.14 11.49 -9.31
CA CYS A 7 -11.97 11.77 -8.47
C CYS A 7 -12.33 12.26 -7.06
N TYR A 8 -13.34 13.12 -6.94
CA TYR A 8 -13.81 13.66 -5.66
C TYR A 8 -14.49 12.60 -4.75
N LYS A 9 -14.80 11.41 -5.27
CA LYS A 9 -15.31 10.26 -4.49
C LYS A 9 -14.24 9.25 -4.11
N LEU A 10 -12.98 9.40 -4.55
CA LEU A 10 -11.91 8.43 -4.29
C LEU A 10 -11.61 8.26 -2.80
N ALA A 11 -11.68 9.33 -2.01
CA ALA A 11 -11.50 9.24 -0.56
C ALA A 11 -12.56 8.35 0.10
N ARG A 12 -13.81 8.40 -0.39
CA ARG A 12 -14.90 7.54 0.08
C ARG A 12 -14.69 6.09 -0.34
N LEU A 13 -14.25 5.86 -1.58
CA LEU A 13 -13.88 4.53 -2.06
C LEU A 13 -12.77 3.92 -1.20
N HIS A 14 -11.68 4.66 -0.98
CA HIS A 14 -10.53 4.20 -0.19
C HIS A 14 -10.93 3.76 1.22
N ARG A 15 -11.82 4.51 1.89
CA ARG A 15 -12.34 4.12 3.21
C ARG A 15 -13.17 2.83 3.15
N ALA A 16 -14.00 2.66 2.12
CA ALA A 16 -14.85 1.49 1.98
C ALA A 16 -14.04 0.19 1.84
N ILE A 17 -12.93 0.24 1.08
CA ILE A 17 -12.07 -0.93 0.84
C ILE A 17 -10.85 -1.01 1.77
N LYS A 18 -10.75 -0.13 2.79
CA LYS A 18 -9.53 0.00 3.61
C LYS A 18 -9.08 -1.32 4.25
N HIS A 19 -10.03 -2.19 4.58
CA HIS A 19 -9.81 -3.50 5.18
C HIS A 19 -9.25 -4.55 4.21
N GLU A 20 -9.27 -4.29 2.90
CA GLU A 20 -8.70 -5.15 1.86
C GLU A 20 -7.31 -4.67 1.42
N LEU A 21 -6.90 -3.47 1.83
CA LEU A 21 -5.65 -2.85 1.41
C LEU A 21 -4.51 -3.23 2.36
N PRO A 22 -3.27 -3.34 1.85
CA PRO A 22 -2.09 -3.39 2.70
C PRO A 22 -1.98 -2.10 3.52
N TYR A 23 -1.02 -2.09 4.45
CA TYR A 23 -0.72 -0.90 5.25
C TYR A 23 -0.58 0.36 4.38
N THR A 24 -1.37 1.39 4.69
CA THR A 24 -1.33 2.69 4.01
C THR A 24 -0.54 3.67 4.87
N SER A 25 0.57 4.19 4.35
CA SER A 25 1.41 5.16 5.06
C SER A 25 0.70 6.48 5.31
N ASN A 26 1.00 7.11 6.45
CA ASN A 26 0.43 8.39 6.87
C ASN A 26 1.34 9.54 6.45
N GLY A 27 1.03 10.11 5.29
CA GLY A 27 1.72 11.29 4.77
C GLY A 27 3.13 11.01 4.23
N LEU A 28 3.82 12.08 3.86
CA LEU A 28 5.08 11.99 3.12
C LEU A 28 6.24 11.47 3.98
N ILE A 29 6.31 11.87 5.24
CA ILE A 29 7.43 11.52 6.14
C ILE A 29 7.50 10.00 6.33
N GLU A 30 6.38 9.37 6.66
CA GLU A 30 6.33 7.91 6.83
C GLU A 30 6.62 7.18 5.52
N THR A 31 6.05 7.66 4.42
CA THR A 31 6.28 7.11 3.08
C THR A 31 7.76 7.10 2.73
N TRP A 32 8.47 8.21 2.93
CA TRP A 32 9.90 8.29 2.66
C TRP A 32 10.75 7.41 3.57
N ARG A 33 10.37 7.24 4.84
CA ARG A 33 11.05 6.30 5.75
C ARG A 33 10.99 4.87 5.22
N ILE A 34 9.83 4.44 4.72
CA ILE A 34 9.64 3.10 4.13
C ILE A 34 10.47 2.96 2.84
N ILE A 35 10.39 3.92 1.93
CA ILE A 35 11.15 3.91 0.66
C ILE A 35 12.65 3.81 0.93
N ILE A 36 13.19 4.63 1.84
CA ILE A 36 14.62 4.62 2.18
C ILE A 36 15.04 3.26 2.75
N ALA A 37 14.22 2.65 3.60
CA ALA A 37 14.51 1.32 4.15
C ALA A 37 14.56 0.24 3.05
N ILE A 38 13.60 0.25 2.12
CA ILE A 38 13.56 -0.68 0.97
C ILE A 38 14.80 -0.48 0.09
N LEU A 39 15.13 0.76 -0.29
CA LEU A 39 16.28 1.06 -1.14
C LEU A 39 17.61 0.62 -0.50
N ARG A 40 17.77 0.81 0.82
CA ARG A 40 18.96 0.33 1.54
C ARG A 40 19.11 -1.18 1.48
N ARG A 41 17.99 -1.91 1.54
CA ARG A 41 18.00 -3.38 1.42
C ARG A 41 18.30 -3.81 -0.01
N GLN A 42 17.67 -3.20 -1.01
CA GLN A 42 17.90 -3.50 -2.42
C GLN A 42 19.36 -3.25 -2.85
N LYS A 43 20.03 -2.26 -2.25
CA LYS A 43 21.46 -2.02 -2.48
C LYS A 43 22.34 -3.21 -2.05
N GLN A 44 21.94 -3.92 -1.00
CA GLN A 44 22.66 -5.09 -0.46
C GLN A 44 22.20 -6.40 -1.11
N GLU A 45 20.91 -6.49 -1.44
CA GLU A 45 20.24 -7.63 -2.04
C GLU A 45 19.57 -7.19 -3.36
N PRO A 46 20.26 -7.17 -4.51
CA PRO A 46 19.70 -6.66 -5.77
C PRO A 46 18.47 -7.43 -6.26
N SER A 47 18.30 -8.69 -5.85
CA SER A 47 17.14 -9.53 -6.15
C SER A 47 15.94 -9.26 -5.22
N TYR A 48 16.12 -8.50 -4.15
CA TYR A 48 15.05 -8.20 -3.20
C TYR A 48 13.96 -7.33 -3.83
N GLN A 49 12.73 -7.82 -3.77
CA GLN A 49 11.53 -7.08 -4.16
C GLN A 49 10.63 -6.94 -2.95
N PHE A 50 10.25 -5.70 -2.63
CA PHE A 50 9.28 -5.45 -1.57
C PHE A 50 7.88 -5.81 -2.07
N VAL A 51 7.26 -6.78 -1.41
CA VAL A 51 5.86 -7.16 -1.63
C VAL A 51 5.08 -6.78 -0.37
N PRO A 52 4.10 -5.85 -0.47
CA PRO A 52 3.30 -5.46 0.69
C PRO A 52 2.42 -6.62 1.14
N GLU A 53 2.33 -6.81 2.46
CA GLU A 53 1.46 -7.83 3.05
C GLU A 53 0.00 -7.41 2.94
N LEU A 54 -0.81 -8.28 2.32
CA LEU A 54 -2.25 -8.09 2.26
C LEU A 54 -2.88 -8.58 3.58
N PRO A 55 -3.90 -7.87 4.11
CA PRO A 55 -4.62 -8.36 5.27
C PRO A 55 -5.23 -9.73 4.98
N ALA A 56 -5.27 -10.60 6.00
CA ALA A 56 -5.89 -11.92 5.88
C ALA A 56 -7.33 -11.76 5.38
N ARG A 57 -7.63 -12.36 4.22
CA ARG A 57 -8.97 -12.30 3.62
C ARG A 57 -9.96 -12.89 4.61
N ALA A 58 -10.96 -12.12 5.03
CA ALA A 58 -12.01 -12.55 5.97
C ALA A 58 -12.98 -13.61 5.38
N GLY A 59 -12.55 -14.43 4.41
CA GLY A 59 -13.43 -15.37 3.70
C GLY A 59 -12.71 -16.37 2.79
N ALA A 60 -11.50 -16.81 3.15
CA ALA A 60 -10.90 -18.00 2.54
C ALA A 60 -10.97 -19.16 3.55
N SER A 61 -12.13 -19.83 3.56
CA SER A 61 -12.41 -21.12 4.19
C SER A 61 -13.12 -22.00 3.18
#